data_AF-A0A150J7S6-F1
#
_entry.id   AF-A0A150J7S6-F1
#
_cell.length_a   1.000
_cell.length_b   1.000
_cell.length_c   1.000
_cell.angle_alpha   90.00
_cell.angle_beta   90.00
_cell.angle_gamma   90.00
#
_symmetry.space_group_name_H-M   'P 1'
#
loop_
_entity.id
_entity.type
_entity.pdbx_description
1 polymer ?
#
loop_
_entity_poly.entity_id
_entity_poly.type
_entity_poly.pdbx_seq_one_letter_code
_entity_poly.pdbx_strand_id
1 'polypeptide(L)'
;MVAILLLCILAVSPISAELSSLIVPLNDGDIPKEIKPLLKEGYRIYFQGFEENLIEFICYDDNSASLLLNEFLNSRGGYRIQEYDNFSYKSLNGYSYTSTWGKGYVLKNKNRVYVFNSPSENMPNLKILLENKFGKEFPYHYLVFLMIPIGLILYKIIK
;
A
#
# COMPACT_ATOMS: atom_id res chain seq x y z
N MET A 1 18.72 -16.16 -28.93
CA MET A 1 18.83 -14.79 -28.38
C MET A 1 17.51 -14.25 -27.86
N VAL A 2 16.42 -14.23 -28.65
CA VAL A 2 15.08 -13.77 -28.20
C VAL A 2 14.55 -14.58 -27.02
N ALA A 3 14.73 -15.90 -27.03
CA ALA A 3 14.33 -16.78 -25.93
C ALA A 3 15.05 -16.48 -24.60
N ILE A 4 16.33 -16.08 -24.67
CA ILE A 4 17.14 -15.73 -23.49
C ILE A 4 16.66 -14.39 -22.93
N LEU A 5 16.35 -13.42 -23.79
CA LEU A 5 15.78 -12.13 -23.38
C LEU A 5 14.42 -12.32 -22.70
N LEU A 6 13.56 -13.21 -23.24
CA LEU A 6 12.25 -13.54 -22.67
C LEU A 6 12.40 -14.22 -21.30
N LEU A 7 13.37 -15.13 -21.16
CA LEU A 7 13.72 -15.78 -19.89
C LEU A 7 14.27 -14.78 -18.87
N CYS A 8 15.06 -13.79 -19.28
CA CYS A 8 15.50 -12.70 -18.40
C CYS A 8 14.33 -11.81 -17.96
N ILE A 9 13.38 -11.50 -18.85
CA ILE A 9 12.17 -10.71 -18.51
C ILE A 9 11.26 -11.48 -17.54
N LEU A 10 11.12 -12.80 -17.72
CA LEU A 10 10.39 -13.68 -16.81
C LEU A 10 11.15 -13.90 -15.48
N ALA A 11 12.48 -13.95 -15.48
CA ALA A 11 13.30 -14.08 -14.27
C ALA A 11 13.34 -12.78 -13.44
N VAL A 12 13.11 -11.62 -14.06
CA VAL A 12 12.97 -10.32 -13.38
C VAL A 12 11.51 -10.05 -12.98
N SER A 13 10.55 -10.88 -13.44
CA SER A 13 9.20 -10.86 -12.88
C SER A 13 9.28 -11.30 -11.42
N PRO A 14 8.81 -10.49 -10.46
CA PRO A 14 8.93 -10.84 -9.06
C PRO A 14 8.10 -12.10 -8.85
N ILE A 15 8.78 -13.20 -8.54
CA ILE A 15 8.18 -14.35 -7.90
C ILE A 15 7.39 -13.77 -6.74
N SER A 16 6.06 -13.81 -6.89
CA SER A 16 5.11 -13.47 -5.85
C SER A 16 5.35 -14.47 -4.72
N ALA A 17 6.29 -14.13 -3.85
CA ALA A 17 6.36 -14.76 -2.55
C ALA A 17 5.03 -14.43 -1.90
N GLU A 18 4.15 -15.42 -1.74
CA GLU A 18 3.06 -15.33 -0.79
C GLU A 18 3.72 -15.03 0.57
N LEU A 19 3.65 -13.76 0.95
CA LEU A 19 4.27 -13.30 2.18
C LEU A 19 3.46 -13.85 3.33
N SER A 20 4.13 -14.56 4.23
CA SER A 20 3.58 -15.02 5.50
C SER A 20 3.03 -13.82 6.27
N SER A 21 1.75 -13.57 6.09
CA SER A 21 1.02 -12.49 6.71
C SER A 21 0.22 -13.09 7.86
N LEU A 22 0.57 -12.72 9.09
CA LEU A 22 -0.26 -13.06 10.23
C LEU A 22 -1.37 -12.02 10.30
N ILE A 23 -2.60 -12.47 10.06
CA ILE A 23 -3.81 -11.65 10.21
C ILE A 23 -4.28 -11.82 11.67
N VAL A 24 -4.34 -10.71 12.39
CA VAL A 24 -4.83 -10.67 13.78
C VAL A 24 -6.02 -9.70 13.84
N PRO A 25 -7.18 -10.10 14.37
CA PRO A 25 -8.27 -9.15 14.61
C PRO A 25 -7.80 -8.09 15.61
N LEU A 26 -8.18 -6.83 15.38
CA LEU A 26 -7.91 -5.79 16.37
C LEU A 26 -8.75 -6.04 17.62
N ASN A 27 -8.15 -5.87 18.81
CA ASN A 27 -8.94 -5.93 20.02
C ASN A 27 -9.78 -4.65 20.15
N ASP A 28 -10.93 -4.78 20.79
CA ASP A 28 -11.83 -3.66 21.09
C ASP A 28 -11.17 -2.52 21.85
N GLY A 29 -10.11 -2.81 22.63
CA GLY A 29 -9.33 -1.82 23.37
C GLY A 29 -8.32 -1.06 22.53
N ASP A 30 -7.96 -1.57 21.34
CA ASP A 30 -7.01 -0.95 20.41
C ASP A 30 -7.68 0.09 19.51
N ILE A 31 -9.03 0.11 19.49
CA ILE A 31 -9.84 0.99 18.65
C ILE A 31 -10.40 2.13 19.52
N PRO A 32 -10.07 3.41 19.23
CA PRO A 32 -10.68 4.55 19.91
C PRO A 32 -12.22 4.46 19.92
N LYS A 33 -12.83 4.74 21.08
CA LYS A 33 -14.27 4.57 21.31
C LYS A 33 -15.11 5.43 20.37
N GLU A 34 -14.56 6.56 19.93
CA GLU A 34 -15.15 7.54 19.05
C GLU A 34 -15.33 7.00 17.63
N ILE A 35 -14.40 6.17 17.15
CA ILE A 35 -14.44 5.61 15.80
C ILE A 35 -15.04 4.20 15.75
N LYS A 36 -15.09 3.50 16.89
CA LYS A 36 -15.64 2.14 16.98
C LYS A 36 -17.05 2.00 16.36
N PRO A 37 -18.00 2.94 16.55
CA PRO A 37 -19.33 2.86 15.93
C PRO A 37 -19.34 2.97 14.41
N LEU A 38 -18.25 3.46 13.80
CA LEU A 38 -18.11 3.64 12.35
C LEU A 38 -17.50 2.41 11.65
N LEU A 39 -16.93 1.50 12.45
CA LEU A 39 -16.21 0.33 11.98
C LEU A 39 -17.11 -0.90 11.99
N LYS A 40 -17.05 -1.63 10.87
CA LYS A 40 -17.65 -2.95 10.74
C LYS A 40 -16.67 -4.03 11.20
N GLU A 41 -15.44 -3.99 10.69
CA GLU A 41 -14.37 -4.94 10.98
C GLU A 41 -13.00 -4.26 10.87
N GLY A 42 -12.03 -4.70 11.68
CA GLY A 42 -10.66 -4.18 11.67
C GLY A 42 -9.64 -5.27 11.94
N TYR A 43 -8.56 -5.28 11.16
CA TYR A 43 -7.51 -6.29 11.30
C TYR A 43 -6.12 -5.70 11.11
N ARG A 44 -5.16 -6.30 11.81
CA ARG A 44 -3.74 -6.02 11.69
C ARG A 44 -3.06 -7.14 10.92
N ILE A 45 -2.20 -6.76 9.98
CA ILE A 45 -1.38 -7.64 9.17
C ILE A 45 0.09 -7.31 9.47
N TYR A 46 0.80 -8.30 10.03
CA TYR A 46 2.24 -8.21 10.25
C TYR A 46 3.01 -8.78 9.06
N PHE A 47 4.12 -8.13 8.70
CA PHE A 47 4.89 -8.47 7.50
C PHE A 47 6.32 -8.93 7.81
N GLN A 48 6.59 -10.22 7.57
CA GLN A 48 7.93 -10.83 7.43
C GLN A 48 9.01 -10.42 8.46
N GLY A 49 8.64 -10.23 9.74
CA GLY A 49 9.62 -9.96 10.80
C GLY A 49 10.28 -8.59 10.76
N PHE A 50 9.82 -7.69 9.88
CA PHE A 50 10.13 -6.27 9.98
C PHE A 50 9.15 -5.61 10.97
N GLU A 51 9.55 -4.53 11.65
CA GLU A 51 8.65 -3.79 12.56
C GLU A 51 7.50 -3.06 11.82
N GLU A 52 7.30 -3.32 10.53
CA GLU A 52 6.28 -2.69 9.70
C GLU A 52 4.89 -3.26 9.99
N ASN A 53 3.90 -2.37 10.05
CA ASN A 53 2.52 -2.70 10.34
C ASN A 53 1.63 -2.29 9.17
N LEU A 54 0.72 -3.17 8.77
CA LEU A 54 -0.42 -2.84 7.92
C LEU A 54 -1.70 -3.06 8.73
N ILE A 55 -2.55 -2.06 8.79
CA ILE A 55 -3.86 -2.14 9.45
C ILE A 55 -4.92 -1.79 8.43
N GLU A 56 -5.95 -2.62 8.30
CA GLU A 56 -7.09 -2.37 7.42
C GLU A 56 -8.37 -2.23 8.26
N PHE A 57 -9.08 -1.15 8.00
CA PHE A 57 -10.36 -0.80 8.60
C PHE A 57 -11.44 -0.86 7.54
N ILE A 58 -12.49 -1.64 7.81
CA ILE A 58 -13.69 -1.73 6.97
C ILE A 58 -14.79 -0.94 7.67
N CYS A 59 -15.22 0.16 7.06
CA CYS A 59 -16.28 1.03 7.56
C CYS A 59 -17.63 0.62 6.94
N TYR A 60 -18.72 1.08 7.56
CA TYR A 60 -20.08 0.84 7.04
C TYR A 60 -20.30 1.46 5.65
N ASP A 61 -19.82 2.69 5.45
CA ASP A 61 -19.94 3.44 4.20
C ASP A 61 -18.73 4.35 3.93
N ASP A 62 -18.73 5.04 2.79
CA ASP A 62 -17.64 5.93 2.35
C ASP A 62 -17.50 7.17 3.24
N ASN A 63 -18.61 7.68 3.79
CA ASN A 63 -18.62 8.83 4.69
C ASN A 63 -17.97 8.48 6.03
N SER A 64 -18.27 7.30 6.56
CA SER A 64 -17.68 6.73 7.76
C SER A 64 -16.18 6.54 7.60
N ALA A 65 -15.72 6.11 6.42
CA ALA A 65 -14.30 6.01 6.10
C ALA A 65 -13.62 7.38 6.02
N SER A 66 -14.27 8.39 5.44
CA SER A 66 -13.77 9.78 5.45
C SER A 66 -13.67 10.33 6.87
N LEU A 67 -14.68 10.08 7.70
CA LEU A 67 -14.72 10.51 9.10
C LEU A 67 -13.61 9.82 9.89
N LEU A 68 -13.43 8.50 9.74
CA LEU A 68 -12.35 7.73 10.34
C LEU A 68 -10.97 8.26 9.92
N LEU A 69 -10.77 8.55 8.64
CA LEU A 69 -9.53 9.13 8.14
C LEU A 69 -9.25 10.48 8.80
N ASN A 70 -10.25 11.36 8.87
CA ASN A 70 -10.12 12.67 9.48
C ASN A 70 -9.87 12.56 10.99
N GLU A 71 -10.57 11.66 11.68
CA GLU A 71 -10.31 11.37 13.09
C GLU A 71 -8.92 10.79 13.28
N PHE A 72 -8.43 9.89 12.41
CA PHE A 72 -7.06 9.37 12.52
C PHE A 72 -6.02 10.49 12.43
N LEU A 73 -6.20 11.44 11.50
CA LEU A 73 -5.32 12.61 11.33
C LEU A 73 -5.40 13.59 12.51
N ASN A 74 -6.58 13.75 13.11
CA ASN A 74 -6.83 14.68 14.21
C ASN A 74 -6.80 14.03 15.60
N SER A 75 -6.60 12.71 15.65
CA SER A 75 -6.79 11.88 16.84
C SER A 75 -5.82 12.30 17.93
N ARG A 76 -6.39 12.66 19.09
CA ARG A 76 -5.67 12.79 20.36
C ARG A 76 -5.53 11.44 21.08
N GLY A 77 -6.05 10.35 20.50
CA GLY A 77 -6.18 9.02 21.09
C GLY A 77 -5.01 8.09 20.76
N GLY A 78 -3.82 8.39 21.29
CA GLY A 78 -2.65 7.50 21.26
C GLY A 78 -1.71 7.66 20.06
N TYR A 79 -2.21 8.13 18.92
CA TYR A 79 -1.42 8.47 17.74
C TYR A 79 -1.17 9.99 17.72
N ARG A 80 -0.12 10.47 18.39
CA ARG A 80 0.29 11.88 18.20
C ARG A 80 0.93 12.01 16.82
N ILE A 81 0.10 12.19 15.81
CA ILE A 81 0.55 12.52 14.46
C ILE A 81 0.96 13.99 14.48
N GLN A 82 2.25 14.24 14.32
CA GLN A 82 2.81 15.58 14.43
C GLN A 82 2.75 16.31 13.08
N GLU A 83 2.91 15.56 11.99
CA GLU A 83 3.00 16.09 10.64
C GLU A 83 2.36 15.11 9.66
N TYR A 84 1.67 15.63 8.65
CA TYR A 84 1.16 14.86 7.53
C TYR A 84 1.23 15.65 6.23
N ASP A 85 1.36 14.93 5.11
CA ASP A 85 1.40 15.48 3.76
C ASP A 85 0.47 14.69 2.85
N ASN A 86 -0.06 15.35 1.82
CA ASN A 86 -0.91 14.70 0.82
C ASN A 86 -0.14 13.57 0.13
N PHE A 87 -0.72 12.39 0.13
CA PHE A 87 -0.15 11.21 -0.51
C PHE A 87 -1.20 10.52 -1.37
N SER A 88 -0.81 10.09 -2.56
CA SER A 88 -1.68 9.30 -3.43
C SER A 88 -0.92 8.14 -4.03
N TYR A 89 -1.56 6.98 -4.06
CA TYR A 89 -1.01 5.77 -4.68
C TYR A 89 -2.08 5.07 -5.51
N LYS A 90 -1.85 4.85 -6.81
CA LYS A 90 -2.83 4.23 -7.72
C LYS A 90 -4.25 4.82 -7.62
N SER A 91 -4.36 6.14 -7.64
CA SER A 91 -5.64 6.87 -7.49
C SER A 91 -6.34 6.69 -6.13
N LEU A 92 -5.67 6.10 -5.15
CA LEU A 92 -6.09 6.10 -3.75
C LEU A 92 -5.58 7.36 -3.10
N ASN A 93 -6.48 8.11 -2.47
CA ASN A 93 -6.15 9.33 -1.77
C ASN A 93 -5.84 9.03 -0.31
N GLY A 94 -4.91 9.78 0.26
CA GLY A 94 -4.49 9.61 1.64
C GLY A 94 -3.44 10.61 2.05
N TYR A 95 -2.72 10.27 3.12
CA TYR A 95 -1.72 11.12 3.72
C TYR A 95 -0.52 10.29 4.16
N SER A 96 0.69 10.78 3.89
CA SER A 96 1.86 10.34 4.63
C SER A 96 1.89 11.04 5.98
N TYR A 97 2.39 10.38 7.02
CA TYR A 97 2.42 10.94 8.36
C TYR A 97 3.69 10.59 9.13
N THR A 98 4.03 11.42 10.12
CA THR A 98 5.06 11.15 11.13
C THR A 98 4.43 11.16 12.52
N SER A 99 4.74 10.15 13.32
CA SER A 99 4.19 9.98 14.67
C SER A 99 5.23 9.42 15.64
N THR A 100 4.87 9.33 16.93
CA THR A 100 5.70 8.62 17.94
C THR A 100 5.83 7.12 17.69
N TRP A 101 5.03 6.55 16.78
CA TRP A 101 5.07 5.14 16.37
C TRP A 101 5.86 4.95 15.08
N GLY A 102 6.56 5.99 14.63
CA GLY A 102 7.26 6.03 13.35
C GLY A 102 6.46 6.72 12.26
N LYS A 103 6.89 6.50 11.02
CA LYS A 103 6.36 7.14 9.82
C LYS A 103 5.47 6.19 9.03
N GLY A 104 4.50 6.73 8.30
CA GLY A 104 3.51 5.89 7.66
C GLY A 104 2.72 6.53 6.54
N TYR A 105 1.81 5.73 5.97
CA TYR A 105 0.80 6.17 5.03
C TYR A 105 -0.57 5.77 5.57
N VAL A 106 -1.53 6.68 5.54
CA VAL A 106 -2.94 6.36 5.67
C VAL A 106 -3.62 6.58 4.33
N LEU A 107 -4.28 5.55 3.79
CA LEU A 107 -4.94 5.58 2.48
C LEU A 107 -6.42 5.24 2.62
N LYS A 108 -7.26 5.89 1.82
CA LYS A 108 -8.69 5.59 1.72
C LYS A 108 -9.02 4.98 0.36
N ASN A 109 -9.82 3.92 0.38
CA ASN A 109 -10.46 3.34 -0.80
C ASN A 109 -11.93 3.02 -0.50
N LYS A 110 -12.86 3.85 -1.02
CA LYS A 110 -14.29 3.71 -0.72
C LYS A 110 -14.51 3.67 0.81
N ASN A 111 -15.27 2.70 1.30
CA ASN A 111 -15.53 2.45 2.71
C ASN A 111 -14.36 1.79 3.47
N ARG A 112 -13.13 1.83 2.97
CA ARG A 112 -11.96 1.21 3.61
C ARG A 112 -10.87 2.22 3.87
N VAL A 113 -10.24 2.12 5.04
CA VAL A 113 -9.06 2.91 5.42
C VAL A 113 -7.91 1.95 5.73
N TYR A 114 -6.74 2.25 5.19
CA TYR A 114 -5.53 1.47 5.35
C TYR A 114 -4.49 2.32 6.07
N VAL A 115 -3.86 1.79 7.11
CA VAL A 115 -2.76 2.43 7.82
C VAL A 115 -1.53 1.55 7.68
N PHE A 116 -0.53 2.07 6.98
CA PHE A 116 0.80 1.50 6.86
C PHE A 116 1.72 2.26 7.81
N ASN A 117 2.35 1.59 8.76
CA ASN A 117 3.19 2.23 9.77
C ASN A 117 4.57 1.56 9.86
N SER A 118 5.61 2.37 9.88
CA SER A 118 7.01 1.99 10.04
C SER A 118 7.63 2.60 11.29
N PRO A 119 7.67 1.85 12.42
CA PRO A 119 8.45 2.20 13.60
C PRO A 119 9.93 2.38 13.29
N SER A 120 10.45 1.62 12.31
CA SER A 120 11.83 1.73 11.84
C SER A 120 12.07 2.93 10.90
N GLU A 121 11.01 3.68 10.59
CA GLU A 121 10.99 4.79 9.62
C GLU A 121 11.45 4.43 8.20
N ASN A 122 11.41 3.14 7.84
CA ASN A 122 11.82 2.62 6.55
C ASN A 122 10.69 2.75 5.51
N MET A 123 10.57 3.95 4.92
CA MET A 123 9.60 4.22 3.83
C MET A 123 9.71 3.27 2.63
N PRO A 124 10.92 2.83 2.18
CA PRO A 124 11.03 1.80 1.15
C PRO A 124 10.26 0.51 1.47
N ASN A 125 10.28 0.04 2.73
CA ASN A 125 9.53 -1.15 3.12
C ASN A 125 8.02 -0.91 3.04
N LEU A 126 7.54 0.27 3.46
CA LEU A 126 6.12 0.63 3.31
C LEU A 126 5.70 0.67 1.84
N LYS A 127 6.58 1.10 0.95
CA LYS A 127 6.32 1.05 -0.50
C LYS A 127 6.16 -0.39 -0.99
N ILE A 128 7.00 -1.32 -0.52
CA ILE A 128 6.85 -2.75 -0.85
C ILE A 128 5.50 -3.28 -0.33
N LEU A 129 5.08 -2.91 0.88
CA LEU A 129 3.76 -3.27 1.42
C LEU A 129 2.61 -2.75 0.56
N LEU A 130 2.70 -1.50 0.12
CA LEU A 130 1.72 -0.89 -0.79
C LEU A 130 1.67 -1.62 -2.13
N GLU A 131 2.83 -1.90 -2.71
CA GLU A 131 2.95 -2.65 -3.97
C GLU A 131 2.40 -4.07 -3.84
N ASN A 132 2.56 -4.72 -2.69
CA ASN A 132 2.00 -6.06 -2.45
C ASN A 132 0.48 -6.01 -2.28
N LYS A 133 -0.06 -5.00 -1.58
CA LYS A 133 -1.50 -4.90 -1.31
C LYS A 133 -2.31 -4.41 -2.52
N PHE A 134 -1.82 -3.38 -3.22
CA PHE A 134 -2.52 -2.72 -4.31
C PHE A 134 -1.91 -3.04 -5.69
N GLY A 135 -0.89 -3.89 -5.73
CA GLY A 135 -0.10 -4.19 -6.92
C GLY A 135 0.93 -3.11 -7.22
N LYS A 136 1.97 -3.47 -7.97
CA LYS A 136 3.00 -2.51 -8.41
C LYS A 136 2.41 -1.38 -9.25
N GLU A 137 2.88 -0.17 -9.03
CA GLU A 137 2.73 0.92 -9.98
C GLU A 137 3.61 0.56 -11.18
N PHE A 138 3.03 -0.17 -12.14
CA PHE A 138 3.77 -0.59 -13.33
C PHE A 138 4.33 0.66 -13.99
N PRO A 139 5.64 0.80 -14.12
CA PRO A 139 6.18 1.95 -14.79
C PRO A 139 5.90 1.75 -16.28
N TYR A 140 4.89 2.44 -16.80
CA TYR A 140 4.50 2.38 -18.21
C TYR A 140 5.67 2.68 -19.15
N HIS A 141 6.76 3.29 -18.66
CA HIS A 141 8.00 3.45 -19.42
C HIS A 141 8.65 2.12 -19.84
N TYR A 142 8.42 1.01 -19.14
CA TYR A 142 8.92 -0.30 -19.60
C TYR A 142 8.16 -0.84 -20.82
N LEU A 143 6.94 -0.37 -21.09
CA LEU A 143 6.24 -0.67 -22.34
C LEU A 143 6.94 -0.04 -23.55
N VAL A 144 7.73 1.03 -23.36
CA VAL A 144 8.53 1.62 -24.44
C VAL A 144 9.58 0.62 -24.95
N PHE A 145 10.11 -0.25 -24.09
CA PHE A 145 11.03 -1.30 -24.53
C PHE A 145 10.37 -2.36 -25.43
N LEU A 146 9.03 -2.50 -25.42
CA LEU A 146 8.30 -3.34 -26.38
C LEU A 146 8.29 -2.74 -27.79
N MET A 147 8.57 -1.44 -27.95
CA MET A 147 8.68 -0.82 -29.29
C MET A 147 9.91 -1.30 -30.05
N ILE A 148 10.98 -1.71 -29.36
CA ILE A 148 12.22 -2.22 -29.98
C ILE A 148 11.97 -3.51 -30.78
N PRO A 149 11.38 -4.58 -30.20
CA PRO A 149 11.07 -5.78 -30.96
C PRO A 149 9.98 -5.56 -32.03
N ILE A 150 8.99 -4.69 -31.78
CA ILE A 150 7.98 -4.33 -32.79
C ILE A 150 8.65 -3.66 -34.01
N GLY A 151 9.57 -2.73 -33.78
CA GLY A 151 10.33 -2.07 -34.84
C GLY A 151 11.20 -3.03 -35.65
N LEU A 152 11.85 -3.99 -34.98
CA LEU A 152 12.66 -5.03 -35.65
C LEU A 152 11.81 -5.97 -36.52
N ILE A 153 10.60 -6.33 -36.06
CA ILE A 153 9.68 -7.17 -36.83
C ILE A 153 9.17 -6.41 -38.05
N LEU A 154 8.73 -5.17 -37.89
CA LEU A 154 8.26 -4.33 -39.00
C LEU A 154 9.36 -4.09 -40.04
N TYR A 155 10.59 -3.81 -39.61
CA TYR A 155 11.73 -3.65 -40.51
C TYR A 155 11.97 -4.89 -41.39
N LYS A 156 11.78 -6.09 -40.82
CA LYS A 156 11.97 -7.36 -41.52
C LYS A 156 10.79 -7.78 -42.40
N ILE A 157 9.63 -7.14 -42.26
CA ILE A 157 8.46 -7.35 -43.12
C ILE A 157 8.50 -6.38 -44.31
N ILE A 158 9.01 -5.16 -44.08
CA ILE A 158 9.10 -4.10 -45.10
C ILE A 158 10.30 -4.31 -46.04
N LYS A 159 11.34 -5.01 -45.58
CA LYS A 159 12.57 -5.30 -46.33
C LYS A 159 12.71 -6.79 -46.60
#